data_AF-A0A3Q3QY04-F1
#
_entry.id   AF-A0A3Q3QY04-F1
#
_cell.length_a   1.000
_cell.length_b   1.000
_cell.length_c   1.000
_cell.angle_alpha   90.00
_cell.angle_beta   90.00
_cell.angle_gamma   90.00
#
_symmetry.space_group_name_H-M   'P 1'
#
loop_
_entity.id
_entity.type
_entity.pdbx_description
1 polymer ?
#
loop_
_entity_poly.entity_id
_entity_poly.type
_entity_poly.pdbx_seq_one_letter_code
_entity_poly.pdbx_strand_id
1 'polypeptide(L)'
;MATKTKWGTVKDRVTGSPITELDATLEANLENADPELCIRLLQVPTVVNYSGLRRRLETSNRSWMVQFLELRGLDLLMVALERLSGRGCARIADALLQLTCVACVRAVMNSSAGLHFILDNEGYVRTLTQALDTSNVMVKKQVFDLLAALTVFDPQGHRLALDALEHYKSLKKQKYRFSVIMNELHGTDNVPYMVTLMSMVNVLMVGQEDLRRRDRLRKEFIGKS
;
A
#
# COMPACT_ATOMS: atom_id res chain seq x y z
N MET A 1 24.84 52.65 -16.29
CA MET A 1 24.44 51.88 -17.49
C MET A 1 24.84 50.43 -17.26
N ALA A 2 23.89 49.54 -16.96
CA ALA A 2 24.15 48.12 -16.76
C ALA A 2 23.56 47.35 -17.95
N THR A 3 24.44 46.76 -18.75
CA THR A 3 24.12 45.97 -19.94
C THR A 3 23.52 44.63 -19.52
N LYS A 4 22.18 44.54 -19.54
CA LYS A 4 21.45 43.27 -19.46
C LYS A 4 21.82 42.42 -20.69
N THR A 5 22.57 41.35 -20.46
CA THR A 5 22.96 40.38 -21.49
C THR A 5 21.74 39.68 -22.08
N LYS A 6 21.67 39.63 -23.41
CA LYS A 6 20.62 38.98 -24.22
C LYS A 6 20.30 37.53 -23.81
N TRP A 7 21.21 36.86 -23.10
CA TRP A 7 21.03 35.52 -22.55
C TRP A 7 19.96 35.41 -21.45
N GLY A 8 19.71 36.49 -20.68
CA GLY A 8 18.65 36.50 -19.67
C GLY A 8 17.25 36.48 -20.28
N THR A 9 17.07 37.24 -21.36
CA THR A 9 15.77 37.38 -22.05
C THR A 9 15.40 36.15 -22.89
N VAL A 10 16.39 35.37 -23.35
CA VAL A 10 16.14 34.11 -24.07
C VAL A 10 15.80 32.98 -23.11
N LYS A 11 16.39 32.95 -21.90
CA LYS A 11 16.03 31.97 -20.88
C LYS A 11 14.55 32.07 -20.50
N ASP A 12 14.04 33.27 -20.26
CA ASP A 12 12.63 33.49 -19.93
C ASP A 12 11.65 33.10 -21.06
N ARG A 13 12.10 33.08 -22.33
CA ARG A 13 11.27 32.64 -23.46
C ARG A 13 11.35 31.14 -23.74
N VAL A 14 12.43 30.48 -23.35
CA VAL A 14 12.62 29.02 -23.53
C VAL A 14 12.13 28.23 -22.31
N THR A 15 12.15 28.82 -21.11
CA THR A 15 11.53 28.25 -19.91
C THR A 15 10.11 28.76 -19.65
N GLY A 16 9.63 29.71 -20.44
CA GLY A 16 8.28 30.27 -20.38
C GLY A 16 7.25 29.52 -21.22
N SER A 17 7.26 28.18 -21.17
CA SER A 17 6.08 27.38 -21.57
C SER A 17 5.44 26.82 -20.30
N PRO A 18 4.13 27.02 -20.08
CA PRO A 18 3.41 26.46 -18.94
C PRO A 18 3.19 24.96 -19.19
N ILE A 19 4.26 24.16 -19.06
CA ILE A 19 4.18 22.70 -19.17
C ILE A 19 4.08 22.09 -17.75
N THR A 20 4.15 22.89 -16.69
CA THR A 20 4.14 22.42 -15.30
C THR A 20 2.80 22.57 -14.57
N GLU A 21 1.77 23.15 -15.20
CA GLU A 21 0.43 23.33 -14.57
C GLU A 21 -0.71 22.59 -15.28
N LEU A 22 -0.52 22.12 -16.53
CA LEU A 22 -1.58 21.41 -17.26
C LEU A 22 -1.60 19.90 -17.00
N ASP A 23 -0.61 19.38 -16.27
CA ASP A 23 -0.50 17.98 -15.84
C ASP A 23 -0.83 17.82 -14.34
N ALA A 24 -1.55 18.80 -13.78
CA ALA A 24 -2.36 18.58 -12.59
C ALA A 24 -3.39 17.51 -12.96
N THR A 25 -3.00 16.26 -12.72
CA THR A 25 -3.78 15.03 -12.73
C THR A 25 -5.27 15.33 -12.66
N LEU A 26 -6.00 15.08 -13.75
CA LEU A 26 -7.45 15.13 -13.72
C LEU A 26 -7.90 14.15 -12.62
N GLU A 27 -8.40 14.66 -11.50
CA GLU A 27 -8.88 13.87 -10.37
C GLU A 27 -10.40 13.97 -10.33
N ALA A 28 -11.07 12.89 -9.92
CA ALA A 28 -12.49 12.96 -9.65
C ALA A 28 -12.71 13.91 -8.46
N ASN A 29 -13.50 14.97 -8.65
CA ASN A 29 -13.85 15.87 -7.54
C ASN A 29 -14.86 15.16 -6.62
N LEU A 30 -14.34 14.56 -5.55
CA LEU A 30 -15.10 13.80 -4.57
C LEU A 30 -15.12 14.43 -3.18
N GLU A 31 -14.68 15.68 -3.02
CA GLU A 31 -14.50 16.33 -1.70
C GLU A 31 -15.75 16.23 -0.80
N ASN A 32 -16.94 16.33 -1.38
CA ASN A 32 -18.23 16.23 -0.68
C ASN A 32 -19.04 14.98 -1.07
N ALA A 33 -18.41 14.00 -1.72
CA ALA A 33 -19.10 12.78 -2.11
C ALA A 33 -19.50 11.93 -0.89
N ASP A 34 -20.69 11.34 -0.97
CA ASP A 34 -21.14 10.30 -0.05
C ASP A 34 -20.39 8.97 -0.31
N PRO A 35 -20.41 8.03 0.65
CA PRO A 35 -19.76 6.74 0.48
C PRO A 35 -20.32 5.94 -0.71
N GLU A 36 -21.61 6.07 -1.01
CA GLU A 36 -22.31 5.33 -2.06
C GLU A 36 -21.83 5.72 -3.46
N LEU A 37 -21.67 7.02 -3.72
CA LEU A 37 -21.06 7.51 -4.96
C LEU A 37 -19.62 7.03 -5.10
N CYS A 38 -18.85 7.10 -4.02
CA CYS A 38 -17.47 6.61 -4.00
C CYS A 38 -17.40 5.11 -4.35
N ILE A 39 -18.30 4.31 -3.81
CA ILE A 39 -18.41 2.87 -4.06
C ILE A 39 -18.82 2.56 -5.50
N ARG A 40 -19.74 3.34 -6.09
CA ARG A 40 -20.06 3.21 -7.52
C ARG A 40 -18.85 3.52 -8.40
N LEU A 41 -18.10 4.57 -8.06
CA LEU A 41 -16.88 4.93 -8.82
C LEU A 41 -15.75 3.92 -8.67
N LEU A 42 -15.66 3.20 -7.54
CA LEU A 42 -14.72 2.09 -7.34
C LEU A 42 -14.89 0.97 -8.36
N GLN A 43 -16.11 0.76 -8.87
CA GLN A 43 -16.40 -0.26 -9.88
C GLN A 43 -15.85 0.12 -11.26
N VAL A 44 -15.44 1.38 -11.46
CA VAL A 44 -14.79 1.88 -12.67
C VAL A 44 -13.32 2.18 -12.34
N PRO A 45 -12.41 1.19 -12.46
CA PRO A 45 -11.04 1.31 -11.97
C PRO A 45 -10.22 2.23 -12.88
N THR A 46 -10.09 3.50 -12.49
CA THR A 46 -9.25 4.49 -13.15
C THR A 46 -8.40 5.22 -12.12
N VAL A 47 -7.24 5.73 -12.56
CA VAL A 47 -6.37 6.53 -11.69
C VAL A 47 -7.13 7.75 -11.16
N VAL A 48 -7.96 8.38 -12.00
CA VAL A 48 -8.81 9.54 -11.67
C VAL A 48 -9.75 9.22 -10.50
N ASN A 49 -10.45 8.08 -10.55
CA ASN A 49 -11.41 7.67 -9.53
C ASN A 49 -10.71 7.30 -8.22
N TYR A 50 -9.62 6.53 -8.28
CA TYR A 50 -8.86 6.18 -7.08
C TYR A 50 -8.16 7.37 -6.43
N SER A 51 -7.64 8.33 -7.20
CA SER A 51 -7.02 9.53 -6.65
C SER A 51 -8.05 10.40 -5.93
N GLY A 52 -9.22 10.61 -6.56
CA GLY A 52 -10.35 11.31 -5.91
C GLY A 52 -10.82 10.60 -4.64
N LEU A 53 -10.96 9.27 -4.69
CA LEU A 53 -11.38 8.48 -3.54
C LEU A 53 -10.36 8.55 -2.41
N ARG A 54 -9.07 8.43 -2.71
CA ARG A 54 -7.99 8.52 -1.75
C ARG A 54 -8.09 9.82 -0.95
N ARG A 55 -8.21 10.97 -1.64
CA ARG A 55 -8.37 12.27 -0.97
C ARG A 55 -9.62 12.28 -0.09
N ARG A 56 -10.73 11.76 -0.61
CA ARG A 56 -11.99 11.71 0.14
C ARG A 56 -11.90 10.82 1.39
N LEU A 57 -11.13 9.73 1.35
CA LEU A 57 -10.82 8.87 2.50
C LEU A 57 -9.93 9.61 3.52
N GLU A 58 -8.87 10.26 3.05
CA GLU A 58 -7.92 11.01 3.89
C GLU A 58 -8.59 12.17 4.66
N THR A 59 -9.59 12.83 4.07
CA THR A 59 -10.34 13.93 4.70
C THR A 59 -11.64 13.49 5.38
N SER A 60 -11.96 12.20 5.36
CA SER A 60 -13.21 11.70 5.93
C SER A 60 -13.26 11.76 7.45
N ASN A 61 -14.44 12.02 8.00
CA ASN A 61 -14.69 11.85 9.42
C ASN A 61 -15.02 10.39 9.75
N ARG A 62 -15.08 10.07 11.05
CA ARG A 62 -15.35 8.71 11.53
C ARG A 62 -16.68 8.14 11.00
N SER A 63 -17.75 8.93 10.99
CA SER A 63 -19.07 8.47 10.55
C SER A 63 -19.07 8.06 9.08
N TRP A 64 -18.44 8.87 8.22
CA TRP A 64 -18.30 8.57 6.81
C TRP A 64 -17.47 7.30 6.59
N MET A 65 -16.35 7.15 7.32
CA MET A 65 -15.50 5.95 7.21
C MET A 65 -16.26 4.68 7.60
N VAL A 66 -17.03 4.72 8.69
CA VAL A 66 -17.85 3.57 9.11
C VAL A 66 -18.87 3.20 8.04
N GLN A 67 -19.59 4.18 7.49
CA GLN A 67 -20.54 3.92 6.40
C GLN A 67 -19.88 3.33 5.15
N PHE A 68 -18.70 3.84 4.78
CA PHE A 68 -17.93 3.28 3.65
C PHE A 68 -17.56 1.81 3.87
N LEU A 69 -17.19 1.45 5.11
CA LEU A 69 -16.86 0.07 5.48
C LEU A 69 -18.11 -0.83 5.50
N GLU A 70 -19.21 -0.37 6.09
CA GLU A 70 -20.50 -1.08 6.14
C GLU A 70 -21.07 -1.35 4.74
N LEU A 71 -20.89 -0.39 3.83
CA LEU A 71 -21.26 -0.51 2.42
C LEU A 71 -20.24 -1.31 1.59
N ARG A 72 -19.30 -2.01 2.24
CA ARG A 72 -18.33 -2.92 1.62
C ARG A 72 -17.34 -2.22 0.68
N GLY A 73 -17.06 -0.94 0.91
CA GLY A 73 -16.09 -0.19 0.12
C GLY A 73 -14.67 -0.75 0.20
N LEU A 74 -14.27 -1.27 1.38
CA LEU A 74 -12.98 -1.94 1.53
C LEU A 74 -12.91 -3.27 0.76
N ASP A 75 -13.98 -4.06 0.71
CA ASP A 75 -14.01 -5.29 -0.09
C ASP A 75 -13.66 -5.02 -1.55
N LEU A 76 -14.25 -3.96 -2.12
CA LEU A 76 -14.00 -3.55 -3.50
C LEU A 76 -12.54 -3.12 -3.73
N LEU A 77 -11.96 -2.39 -2.78
CA LEU A 77 -10.54 -2.01 -2.82
C LEU A 77 -9.63 -3.23 -2.77
N MET A 78 -9.95 -4.23 -1.94
CA MET A 78 -9.16 -5.45 -1.79
C MET A 78 -9.24 -6.34 -3.02
N VAL A 79 -10.45 -6.51 -3.58
CA VAL A 79 -10.65 -7.20 -4.86
C VAL A 79 -9.93 -6.50 -6.01
N ALA A 80 -9.95 -5.16 -6.04
CA ALA A 80 -9.21 -4.40 -7.03
C ALA A 80 -7.69 -4.61 -6.88
N LEU A 81 -7.16 -4.53 -5.66
CA LEU A 81 -5.75 -4.73 -5.38
C LEU A 81 -5.28 -6.13 -5.82
N GLU A 82 -6.01 -7.19 -5.45
CA GLU A 82 -5.71 -8.57 -5.85
C GLU A 82 -5.67 -8.72 -7.37
N ARG A 83 -6.71 -8.22 -8.06
CA ARG A 83 -6.81 -8.26 -9.53
C ARG A 83 -5.66 -7.53 -10.21
N LEU A 84 -5.22 -6.41 -9.63
CA LEU A 84 -4.14 -5.63 -10.20
C LEU A 84 -2.78 -6.30 -9.91
N SER A 85 -2.57 -6.91 -8.75
CA SER A 85 -1.32 -7.59 -8.40
C SER A 85 -1.05 -8.86 -9.21
N GLY A 86 -2.10 -9.59 -9.61
CA GLY A 86 -1.95 -10.78 -10.47
C GLY A 86 -1.67 -10.49 -11.94
N ARG A 87 -1.76 -9.21 -12.37
CA ARG A 87 -1.47 -8.79 -13.73
C ARG A 87 -0.05 -8.21 -13.79
N GLY A 88 0.77 -8.67 -14.72
CA GLY A 88 2.04 -8.01 -14.99
C GLY A 88 1.83 -6.54 -15.35
N CYS A 89 2.71 -5.65 -14.89
CA CYS A 89 2.64 -4.21 -15.19
C CYS A 89 3.07 -3.92 -16.64
N ALA A 90 2.22 -4.27 -17.61
CA ALA A 90 2.52 -4.07 -19.03
C ALA A 90 2.54 -2.59 -19.44
N ARG A 91 1.85 -1.71 -18.71
CA ARG A 91 1.78 -0.27 -19.00
C ARG A 91 1.97 0.57 -17.75
N ILE A 92 2.49 1.79 -17.94
CA ILE A 92 2.66 2.80 -16.87
C ILE A 92 1.33 3.09 -16.17
N ALA A 93 0.23 3.19 -16.93
CA ALA A 93 -1.09 3.40 -16.38
C ALA A 93 -1.53 2.29 -15.40
N ASP A 94 -1.17 1.04 -15.68
CA ASP A 94 -1.50 -0.10 -14.80
C ASP A 94 -0.69 -0.03 -13.50
N ALA A 95 0.59 0.38 -13.58
CA ALA A 95 1.44 0.61 -12.40
C ALA A 95 0.95 1.78 -11.53
N LEU A 96 0.52 2.89 -12.15
CA LEU A 96 -0.08 4.02 -11.44
C LEU A 96 -1.40 3.62 -10.78
N LEU A 97 -2.25 2.88 -11.48
CA LEU A 97 -3.51 2.40 -10.94
C LEU A 97 -3.31 1.51 -9.71
N GLN A 98 -2.32 0.60 -9.74
CA GLN A 98 -1.91 -0.19 -8.57
C GLN A 98 -1.48 0.67 -7.40
N LEU A 99 -0.61 1.66 -7.65
CA LEU A 99 -0.09 2.55 -6.60
C LEU A 99 -1.19 3.40 -5.96
N THR A 100 -2.13 3.91 -6.75
CA THR A 100 -3.26 4.68 -6.23
C THR A 100 -4.25 3.80 -5.48
N CYS A 101 -4.47 2.55 -5.93
CA CYS A 101 -5.32 1.58 -5.24
C CYS A 101 -4.78 1.25 -3.84
N VAL A 102 -3.49 0.91 -3.71
CA VAL A 102 -2.89 0.63 -2.39
C VAL A 102 -2.86 1.89 -1.51
N ALA A 103 -2.76 3.08 -2.10
CA ALA A 103 -2.86 4.34 -1.36
C ALA A 103 -4.28 4.58 -0.81
N CYS A 104 -5.34 4.13 -1.48
CA CYS A 104 -6.70 4.15 -0.93
C CYS A 104 -6.81 3.22 0.29
N VAL A 105 -6.26 2.00 0.21
CA VAL A 105 -6.23 1.07 1.35
C VAL A 105 -5.45 1.67 2.53
N ARG A 106 -4.30 2.32 2.25
CA ARG A 106 -3.55 3.08 3.25
C ARG A 106 -4.40 4.17 3.90
N ALA A 107 -5.17 4.92 3.13
CA ALA A 107 -6.05 5.97 3.67
C ALA A 107 -7.11 5.39 4.63
N VAL A 108 -7.68 4.21 4.31
CA VAL A 108 -8.57 3.48 5.25
C VAL A 108 -7.82 3.10 6.53
N MET A 109 -6.63 2.52 6.40
CA MET A 109 -5.81 2.08 7.54
C MET A 109 -5.25 3.21 8.41
N ASN A 110 -5.25 4.45 7.92
CA ASN A 110 -4.92 5.62 8.73
C ASN A 110 -6.07 6.03 9.67
N SER A 111 -7.23 5.38 9.57
CA SER A 111 -8.35 5.53 10.51
C SER A 111 -8.37 4.38 11.50
N SER A 112 -8.54 4.69 12.80
CA SER A 112 -8.75 3.68 13.84
C SER A 112 -9.96 2.77 13.50
N ALA A 113 -11.04 3.32 12.94
CA ALA A 113 -12.18 2.52 12.51
C ALA A 113 -11.80 1.53 11.40
N GLY A 114 -10.98 1.96 10.43
CA GLY A 114 -10.49 1.10 9.36
C GLY A 114 -9.56 -0.01 9.86
N LEU A 115 -8.68 0.30 10.81
CA LEU A 115 -7.79 -0.71 11.42
C LEU A 115 -8.58 -1.76 12.19
N HIS A 116 -9.52 -1.37 13.07
CA HIS A 116 -10.35 -2.33 13.79
C HIS A 116 -11.16 -3.21 12.84
N PHE A 117 -11.76 -2.62 11.81
CA PHE A 117 -12.51 -3.37 10.80
C PHE A 117 -11.66 -4.40 10.06
N ILE A 118 -10.38 -4.09 9.78
CA ILE A 118 -9.44 -5.05 9.18
C ILE A 118 -9.07 -6.15 10.16
N LEU A 119 -8.83 -5.83 11.44
CA LEU A 119 -8.49 -6.82 12.45
C LEU A 119 -9.60 -7.84 12.65
N ASP A 120 -10.86 -7.44 12.51
CA ASP A 120 -12.02 -8.33 12.67
C ASP A 120 -12.20 -9.32 11.51
N ASN A 121 -11.41 -9.20 10.42
CA ASN A 121 -11.49 -10.08 9.27
C ASN A 121 -10.10 -10.47 8.73
N GLU A 122 -9.68 -11.69 9.04
CA GLU A 122 -8.39 -12.26 8.60
C GLU A 122 -8.19 -12.27 7.08
N GLY A 123 -9.28 -12.31 6.30
CA GLY A 123 -9.25 -12.33 4.84
C GLY A 123 -8.55 -11.10 4.27
N TYR A 124 -8.74 -9.93 4.87
CA TYR A 124 -8.11 -8.70 4.41
C TYR A 124 -6.59 -8.73 4.52
N VAL A 125 -6.05 -9.24 5.63
CA VAL A 125 -4.60 -9.31 5.84
C VAL A 125 -3.97 -10.33 4.88
N ARG A 126 -4.68 -11.43 4.57
CA ARG A 126 -4.27 -12.39 3.54
C ARG A 126 -4.30 -11.77 2.13
N THR A 127 -5.31 -10.96 1.80
CA THR A 127 -5.33 -10.24 0.52
C THR A 127 -4.19 -9.22 0.41
N LEU A 128 -3.83 -8.54 1.51
CA LEU A 128 -2.64 -7.67 1.53
C LEU A 128 -1.36 -8.47 1.23
N THR A 129 -1.16 -9.65 1.82
CA THR A 129 0.04 -10.44 1.52
C THR A 129 0.04 -10.98 0.09
N GLN A 130 -1.11 -11.34 -0.47
CA GLN A 130 -1.23 -11.70 -1.89
C GLN A 130 -0.88 -10.53 -2.83
N ALA A 131 -1.14 -9.29 -2.42
CA ALA A 131 -0.80 -8.12 -3.21
C ALA A 131 0.72 -7.98 -3.48
N LEU A 132 1.58 -8.70 -2.73
CA LEU A 132 3.03 -8.80 -2.96
C LEU A 132 3.41 -9.51 -4.27
N ASP A 133 2.46 -10.14 -4.96
CA ASP A 133 2.68 -10.79 -6.25
C ASP A 133 2.97 -9.83 -7.41
N THR A 134 2.67 -8.54 -7.23
CA THR A 134 3.01 -7.52 -8.23
C THR A 134 4.51 -7.44 -8.48
N SER A 135 4.93 -7.06 -9.69
CA SER A 135 6.32 -6.71 -9.98
C SER A 135 6.69 -5.29 -9.53
N ASN A 136 5.72 -4.49 -9.07
CA ASN A 136 5.92 -3.10 -8.68
C ASN A 136 6.49 -2.99 -7.25
N VAL A 137 7.79 -2.72 -7.14
CA VAL A 137 8.51 -2.58 -5.86
C VAL A 137 7.87 -1.52 -4.95
N MET A 138 7.37 -0.42 -5.51
CA MET A 138 6.74 0.64 -4.72
C MET A 138 5.43 0.18 -4.10
N VAL A 139 4.66 -0.67 -4.79
CA VAL A 139 3.44 -1.29 -4.23
C VAL A 139 3.83 -2.28 -3.13
N LYS A 140 4.81 -3.16 -3.35
CA LYS A 140 5.29 -4.09 -2.32
C LYS A 140 5.75 -3.35 -1.07
N LYS A 141 6.51 -2.28 -1.23
CA LYS A 141 6.92 -1.41 -0.12
C LYS A 141 5.70 -0.90 0.65
N GLN A 142 4.69 -0.38 -0.04
CA GLN A 142 3.49 0.12 0.64
C GLN A 142 2.75 -1.00 1.38
N VAL A 143 2.62 -2.19 0.79
CA VAL A 143 1.99 -3.35 1.43
C VAL A 143 2.75 -3.77 2.70
N PHE A 144 4.09 -3.83 2.67
CA PHE A 144 4.87 -4.12 3.87
C PHE A 144 4.73 -3.04 4.96
N ASP A 145 4.69 -1.76 4.59
CA ASP A 145 4.40 -0.69 5.55
C ASP A 145 3.01 -0.88 6.21
N LEU A 146 1.99 -1.29 5.44
CA LEU A 146 0.64 -1.57 5.97
C LEU A 146 0.63 -2.77 6.92
N LEU A 147 1.31 -3.86 6.55
CA LEU A 147 1.43 -5.05 7.41
C LEU A 147 2.17 -4.72 8.71
N ALA A 148 3.23 -3.91 8.64
CA ALA A 148 3.97 -3.45 9.82
C ALA A 148 3.08 -2.58 10.72
N ALA A 149 2.31 -1.65 10.14
CA ALA A 149 1.38 -0.81 10.89
C ALA A 149 0.32 -1.64 11.64
N LEU A 150 -0.30 -2.63 10.98
CA LEU A 150 -1.24 -3.56 11.63
C LEU A 150 -0.58 -4.34 12.77
N THR A 151 0.63 -4.82 12.53
CA THR A 151 1.38 -5.63 13.50
C THR A 151 1.71 -4.84 14.77
N VAL A 152 2.05 -3.55 14.64
CA VAL A 152 2.34 -2.66 15.77
C VAL A 152 1.06 -2.18 16.47
N PHE A 153 -0.03 -2.01 15.72
CA PHE A 153 -1.26 -1.42 16.23
C PHE A 153 -1.94 -2.25 17.32
N ASP A 154 -2.02 -3.58 17.15
CA ASP A 154 -2.70 -4.47 18.09
C ASP A 154 -2.05 -5.88 18.11
N PRO A 155 -1.97 -6.57 19.27
CA PRO A 155 -1.49 -7.95 19.34
C PRO A 155 -2.22 -8.93 18.41
N GLN A 156 -3.52 -8.71 18.13
CA GLN A 156 -4.27 -9.44 17.11
C GLN A 156 -3.71 -9.18 15.71
N GLY A 157 -3.37 -7.94 15.39
CA GLY A 157 -2.72 -7.58 14.12
C GLY A 157 -1.42 -8.33 13.90
N HIS A 158 -0.61 -8.49 14.96
CA HIS A 158 0.59 -9.33 14.90
C HIS A 158 0.31 -10.79 14.59
N ARG A 159 -0.71 -11.38 15.24
CA ARG A 159 -1.12 -12.76 14.96
C ARG A 159 -1.62 -12.92 13.53
N LEU A 160 -2.43 -11.98 13.05
CA LEU A 160 -2.97 -11.99 11.68
C LEU A 160 -1.87 -11.81 10.63
N ALA A 161 -0.87 -10.97 10.87
CA ALA A 161 0.27 -10.82 9.97
C ALA A 161 1.07 -12.12 9.86
N LEU A 162 1.33 -12.82 10.98
CA LEU A 162 2.00 -14.12 10.97
C LEU A 162 1.17 -15.20 10.26
N ASP A 163 -0.15 -15.23 10.48
CA ASP A 163 -1.06 -16.13 9.78
C ASP A 163 -1.06 -15.87 8.27
N ALA A 164 -1.17 -14.60 7.86
CA ALA A 164 -1.19 -14.22 6.47
C ALA A 164 0.13 -14.56 5.74
N LEU A 165 1.28 -14.48 6.42
CA LEU A 165 2.57 -14.91 5.88
C LEU A 165 2.70 -16.44 5.79
N GLU A 166 2.16 -17.18 6.76
CA GLU A 166 2.10 -18.66 6.70
C GLU A 166 1.18 -19.13 5.57
N HIS A 167 0.04 -18.47 5.40
CA HIS A 167 -0.88 -18.70 4.28
C HIS A 167 -0.18 -18.41 2.95
N TYR A 168 0.50 -17.26 2.83
CA TYR A 168 1.24 -16.89 1.63
C TYR A 168 2.34 -17.90 1.29
N LYS A 169 3.09 -18.39 2.28
CA LYS A 169 4.06 -19.48 2.09
C LYS A 169 3.41 -20.71 1.50
N SER A 170 2.25 -21.13 2.02
CA SER A 170 1.54 -22.30 1.53
C SER A 170 1.10 -22.11 0.07
N LEU A 171 0.54 -20.94 -0.27
CA LEU A 171 0.14 -20.59 -1.64
C LEU A 171 1.33 -20.58 -2.62
N LYS A 172 2.47 -20.02 -2.19
CA LYS A 172 3.69 -19.91 -3.01
C LYS A 172 4.60 -21.12 -2.92
N LYS A 173 4.19 -22.17 -2.19
CA LYS A 173 4.98 -23.38 -1.95
C LYS A 173 6.40 -23.07 -1.44
N GLN A 174 6.52 -22.05 -0.60
CA GLN A 174 7.79 -21.65 0.00
C GLN A 174 8.12 -22.53 1.21
N LYS A 175 9.42 -22.62 1.52
CA LYS A 175 9.89 -23.45 2.64
C LYS A 175 9.54 -22.84 4.00
N TYR A 176 9.63 -21.52 4.13
CA TYR A 176 9.40 -20.79 5.39
C TYR A 176 8.44 -19.61 5.16
N ARG A 177 7.66 -19.22 6.18
CA ARG A 177 6.72 -18.08 6.10
C ARG A 177 7.39 -16.73 5.82
N PHE A 178 8.66 -16.60 6.21
CA PHE A 178 9.44 -15.39 5.98
C PHE A 178 10.24 -15.41 4.67
N SER A 179 10.15 -16.47 3.87
CA SER A 179 10.84 -16.55 2.59
C SER A 179 10.50 -15.38 1.67
N VAL A 180 9.25 -14.89 1.67
CA VAL A 180 8.87 -13.69 0.90
C VAL A 180 9.70 -12.46 1.29
N ILE A 181 9.85 -12.16 2.58
CA ILE A 181 10.62 -11.01 3.06
C ILE A 181 12.10 -11.18 2.70
N MET A 182 12.65 -12.37 2.94
CA MET A 182 14.06 -12.65 2.70
C MET A 182 14.40 -12.61 1.21
N ASN A 183 13.55 -13.14 0.35
CA ASN A 183 13.77 -13.12 -1.10
C ASN A 183 13.75 -11.69 -1.64
N GLU A 184 12.80 -10.86 -1.19
CA GLU A 184 12.73 -9.45 -1.56
C GLU A 184 13.98 -8.69 -1.08
N LEU A 185 14.43 -8.95 0.15
CA LEU A 185 15.61 -8.30 0.73
C LEU A 185 16.90 -8.65 -0.01
N HIS A 186 17.05 -9.90 -0.47
CA HIS A 186 18.21 -10.30 -1.27
C HIS A 186 18.15 -9.81 -2.72
N GLY A 187 16.94 -9.61 -3.26
CA GLY A 187 16.73 -9.29 -4.68
C GLY A 187 16.71 -7.79 -5.01
N THR A 188 16.72 -6.91 -4.01
CA THR A 188 16.57 -5.46 -4.20
C THR A 188 17.85 -4.68 -3.87
N ASP A 189 18.14 -3.65 -4.64
CA ASP A 189 19.15 -2.60 -4.37
C ASP A 189 18.52 -1.29 -3.87
N ASN A 190 17.18 -1.20 -3.89
CA ASN A 190 16.43 -0.05 -3.41
C ASN A 190 16.52 0.09 -1.87
N VAL A 191 17.40 0.96 -1.40
CA VAL A 191 17.66 1.20 0.03
C VAL A 191 16.38 1.53 0.82
N PRO A 192 15.51 2.47 0.40
CA PRO A 192 14.23 2.71 1.09
C PRO A 192 13.35 1.46 1.26
N TYR A 193 13.35 0.57 0.26
CA TYR A 193 12.59 -0.68 0.35
C TYR A 193 13.24 -1.68 1.33
N MET A 194 14.57 -1.79 1.32
CA MET A 194 15.31 -2.60 2.31
C MET A 194 15.01 -2.16 3.74
N VAL A 195 14.92 -0.85 3.99
CA VAL A 195 14.54 -0.30 5.31
C VAL A 195 13.13 -0.76 5.71
N THR A 196 12.16 -0.70 4.80
CA THR A 196 10.79 -1.20 5.05
C THR A 196 10.81 -2.72 5.36
N LEU A 197 11.55 -3.52 4.60
CA LEU A 197 11.65 -4.97 4.84
C LEU A 197 12.28 -5.28 6.20
N MET A 198 13.37 -4.60 6.55
CA MET A 198 14.02 -4.75 7.85
C MET A 198 13.12 -4.26 9.00
N SER A 199 12.34 -3.20 8.79
CA SER A 199 11.33 -2.75 9.74
C SER A 199 10.28 -3.83 9.98
N MET A 200 9.78 -4.49 8.93
CA MET A 200 8.83 -5.60 9.06
C MET A 200 9.44 -6.77 9.87
N VAL A 201 10.69 -7.14 9.59
CA VAL A 201 11.40 -8.17 10.39
C VAL A 201 11.45 -7.77 11.87
N ASN A 202 11.84 -6.54 12.16
CA ASN A 202 11.96 -6.05 13.53
C ASN A 202 10.61 -6.06 14.25
N VAL A 203 9.56 -5.58 13.59
CA VAL A 203 8.21 -5.54 14.12
C VAL A 203 7.69 -6.96 14.44
N LEU A 204 7.87 -7.91 13.53
CA LEU A 204 7.53 -9.33 13.75
C LEU A 204 8.32 -9.99 14.89
N MET A 205 9.54 -9.52 15.13
CA MET A 205 10.39 -10.02 16.21
C MET A 205 10.04 -9.40 17.57
N VAL A 206 9.71 -8.11 17.60
CA VAL A 206 9.36 -7.37 18.82
C VAL A 206 8.02 -7.84 19.38
N GLY A 207 7.02 -8.10 18.54
CA GLY A 207 5.72 -8.60 19.01
C GLY A 207 5.73 -10.06 19.52
N GLN A 208 6.90 -10.64 19.80
CA GLN A 208 7.04 -11.90 20.53
C GLN A 208 7.73 -11.66 21.87
N GLU A 209 6.96 -11.70 22.96
CA GLU A 209 7.50 -11.48 24.31
C GLU A 209 8.40 -12.65 24.76
N ASP A 210 7.98 -13.89 24.46
CA ASP A 210 8.70 -15.12 24.82
C ASP A 210 10.02 -15.27 24.04
N LEU A 211 11.12 -15.36 24.77
CA LEU A 211 12.48 -15.60 24.25
C LEU A 211 12.57 -16.87 23.37
N ARG A 212 11.88 -17.96 23.74
CA ARG A 212 11.88 -19.21 22.97
C ARG A 212 11.13 -19.06 21.65
N ARG A 213 10.02 -18.29 21.64
CA ARG A 213 9.29 -17.98 20.41
C ARG A 213 10.12 -17.08 19.50
N ARG A 214 10.79 -16.07 20.07
CA ARG A 214 11.75 -15.24 19.33
C ARG A 214 12.89 -16.05 18.71
N ASP A 215 13.51 -16.96 19.47
CA ASP A 215 14.58 -17.82 18.93
C ASP A 215 14.08 -18.68 17.75
N ARG A 216 12.89 -19.28 17.87
CA ARG A 216 12.26 -20.02 16.76
C ARG A 216 12.02 -19.15 15.54
N LEU A 217 11.45 -17.95 15.68
CA LEU A 217 11.23 -17.05 14.54
C LEU A 217 12.55 -16.63 13.88
N ARG A 218 13.60 -16.32 14.65
CA ARG A 218 14.93 -16.00 14.07
C ARG A 218 15.49 -17.15 13.26
N LYS A 219 15.33 -18.37 13.75
CA LYS A 219 15.76 -19.58 13.06
C LYS A 219 15.03 -19.76 11.72
N GLU A 220 13.73 -19.45 11.67
CA GLU A 220 12.95 -19.44 10.43
C GLU A 220 13.44 -18.41 9.40
N PHE A 221 13.88 -17.22 9.84
CA PHE A 221 14.49 -16.23 8.92
C PHE A 221 15.81 -16.72 8.30
N ILE A 222 16.59 -17.52 9.04
CA ILE A 222 17.90 -18.04 8.60
C ILE A 222 17.75 -19.42 7.91
N GLY A 223 16.53 -19.96 7.85
CA GLY A 223 16.25 -21.25 7.24
C GLY A 223 16.87 -22.44 7.98
N LYS A 224 17.08 -22.31 9.29
CA LYS A 224 17.48 -23.41 10.18
C LYS A 224 16.23 -23.82 10.95
N SER A 225 15.81 -25.09 10.91
CA SER A 225 14.75 -25.62 11.79
C SER A 225 15.38 -26.33 12.97
#